data_AF-A0A973ABV8-F1
#
_entry.id   AF-A0A973ABV8-F1
#
_cell.length_a   1.000
_cell.length_b   1.000
_cell.length_c   1.000
_cell.angle_alpha   90.00
_cell.angle_beta   90.00
_cell.angle_gamma   90.00
#
_symmetry.space_group_name_H-M   'P 1'
#
loop_
_entity.id
_entity.type
_entity.pdbx_description
1 polymer ?
#
loop_
_entity_poly.entity_id
_entity_poly.type
_entity_poly.pdbx_seq_one_letter_code
_entity_poly.pdbx_strand_id
1 'polypeptide(L)'
;MKKKYLLLIFVLSLCNLKGQNSENNETYIGPANGTLVIVGGAMKSDAIINRFIELAGGIDAPIVVIPTAGGRESYNENSGFAGILRKRGATNVT
;
A
#
# COMPACT_ATOMS: atom_id res chain seq x y z
N MET A 1 -0.40 15.31 53.18
CA MET A 1 -0.72 14.69 51.87
C MET A 1 -0.98 15.71 50.77
N LYS A 2 -1.81 16.74 50.99
CA LYS A 2 -2.19 17.75 49.97
C LYS A 2 -1.02 18.49 49.30
N LYS A 3 0.07 18.79 50.03
CA LYS A 3 1.27 19.48 49.50
C LYS A 3 2.10 18.65 48.50
N LYS A 4 2.12 17.31 48.62
CA LYS A 4 2.85 16.43 47.69
C LYS A 4 2.18 16.37 46.31
N TYR A 5 0.85 16.37 46.28
CA TYR A 5 0.07 16.42 45.04
C TYR A 5 0.16 17.80 44.35
N LEU A 6 0.27 18.88 45.13
CA LEU A 6 0.46 20.24 44.59
C LEU A 6 1.80 20.38 43.85
N LEU A 7 2.88 19.80 44.40
CA LEU A 7 4.20 19.78 43.75
C LEU A 7 4.17 18.96 42.44
N LEU A 8 3.47 17.82 42.43
CA LEU A 8 3.36 16.95 41.26
C LEU A 8 2.63 17.64 40.10
N ILE A 9 1.55 18.38 40.38
CA ILE A 9 0.80 19.14 39.37
C ILE A 9 1.67 20.27 38.80
N PHE A 10 2.45 20.95 39.64
CA PHE A 10 3.37 22.01 39.19
C PHE A 10 4.47 21.47 38.26
N VAL A 11 5.03 20.29 38.58
CA VAL A 11 6.04 19.62 37.74
C VAL A 11 5.44 19.16 36.40
N LEU A 12 4.22 18.61 36.40
CA LEU A 12 3.55 18.25 35.14
C LEU A 12 3.24 19.47 34.27
N SER A 13 2.94 20.62 34.86
CA SER A 13 2.60 21.84 34.13
C SER A 13 3.81 22.54 33.48
N LEU A 14 5.04 22.19 33.90
CA LEU A 14 6.29 22.67 33.31
C LEU A 14 6.83 21.79 32.17
N CYS A 15 6.25 20.60 31.97
CA CYS A 15 6.61 19.73 30.87
C CYS A 15 5.96 20.24 29.57
N ASN A 16 6.76 20.81 28.67
CA ASN A 16 6.31 21.07 27.30
C ASN A 16 6.01 19.72 26.62
N LEU A 17 4.73 19.36 26.49
CA LEU A 17 4.31 18.27 25.63
C LEU A 17 4.63 18.66 24.18
N LYS A 18 5.66 18.06 23.60
CA LYS A 18 5.85 18.07 22.16
C LYS A 18 4.76 17.20 21.55
N GLY A 19 3.65 17.81 21.12
CA GLY A 19 2.70 17.15 20.24
C GLY A 19 3.42 16.71 18.97
N GLN A 20 3.16 15.50 18.49
CA GLN A 20 3.68 15.03 17.21
C GLN A 20 3.00 15.84 16.10
N ASN A 21 3.60 16.97 15.70
CA ASN A 21 3.24 17.63 14.46
C ASN A 21 3.65 16.71 13.31
N SER A 22 2.68 16.14 12.61
CA SER A 22 2.89 15.51 11.30
C SER A 22 3.05 16.61 10.25
N GLU A 23 4.21 17.27 10.23
CA GLU A 23 4.55 18.34 9.26
C GLU A 23 4.98 17.80 7.88
N ASN A 24 4.67 16.55 7.55
CA ASN A 24 4.91 16.02 6.21
C ASN A 24 3.73 16.37 5.28
N ASN A 25 3.70 17.60 4.78
CA ASN A 25 2.81 18.04 3.70
C ASN A 25 3.33 17.61 2.30
N GLU A 26 4.15 16.56 2.24
CA GLU A 26 4.66 16.03 0.98
C GLU A 26 3.53 15.34 0.21
N THR A 27 3.16 15.91 -0.92
CA THR A 27 2.22 15.28 -1.85
C THR A 27 3.00 14.38 -2.80
N TYR A 28 2.77 13.08 -2.72
CA TYR A 28 3.37 12.12 -3.64
C TYR A 28 2.53 12.03 -4.91
N ILE A 29 3.09 12.50 -6.03
CA ILE A 29 2.50 12.35 -7.36
C ILE A 29 3.17 11.16 -8.03
N GLY A 30 2.36 10.27 -8.62
CA GLY A 30 2.87 9.13 -9.39
C GLY A 30 3.65 9.57 -10.63
N PRO A 31 4.20 8.61 -11.41
CA PRO A 31 4.92 8.92 -12.63
C PRO A 31 4.06 9.74 -13.61
N ALA A 32 4.67 10.68 -14.32
CA ALA A 32 3.96 11.57 -15.26
C ALA A 32 3.15 10.84 -16.34
N ASN A 33 3.57 9.61 -16.70
CA ASN A 33 2.91 8.75 -17.68
C ASN A 33 2.42 7.42 -17.06
N GLY A 34 2.24 7.37 -15.74
CA GLY A 34 1.69 6.21 -15.06
C GLY A 34 0.19 6.06 -15.31
N THR A 35 -0.31 4.82 -15.32
CA THR A 35 -1.76 4.56 -15.41
C THR A 35 -2.26 3.94 -14.12
N LEU A 36 -3.39 4.44 -13.61
CA LEU A 36 -4.11 3.88 -12.47
C LEU A 36 -5.36 3.14 -12.96
N VAL A 37 -5.47 1.86 -12.63
CA VAL A 37 -6.65 1.03 -12.94
C VAL A 37 -7.29 0.62 -11.62
N ILE A 38 -8.53 1.08 -11.37
CA ILE A 38 -9.28 0.75 -10.16
C ILE A 38 -10.38 -0.26 -10.51
N VAL A 39 -10.47 -1.34 -9.74
CA VAL A 39 -11.47 -2.39 -9.94
C VAL A 39 -12.24 -2.61 -8.65
N GLY A 40 -13.58 -2.47 -8.71
CA GLY A 40 -14.47 -2.58 -7.54
C GLY A 40 -14.56 -3.98 -6.93
N GLY A 41 -14.07 -5.02 -7.63
CA GLY A 41 -13.99 -6.36 -7.05
C GLY A 41 -13.61 -7.44 -8.06
N ALA A 42 -12.88 -8.44 -7.56
CA ALA A 42 -12.53 -9.73 -8.18
C ALA A 42 -11.78 -9.72 -9.53
N MET A 43 -11.69 -8.59 -10.25
CA MET A 43 -10.90 -8.43 -11.50
C MET A 43 -11.06 -9.60 -12.48
N LYS A 44 -12.32 -10.00 -12.73
CA LYS A 44 -12.66 -11.17 -13.56
C LYS A 44 -12.77 -10.89 -15.06
N SER A 45 -12.80 -9.62 -15.46
CA SER A 45 -13.01 -9.23 -16.85
C SER A 45 -11.74 -9.38 -17.67
N ASP A 46 -11.77 -10.23 -18.69
CA ASP A 46 -10.64 -10.47 -19.58
C ASP A 46 -10.14 -9.19 -20.25
N ALA A 47 -11.05 -8.31 -20.63
CA ALA A 47 -10.72 -7.03 -21.22
C ALA A 47 -9.89 -6.16 -20.26
N ILE A 48 -10.24 -6.15 -18.97
CA ILE A 48 -9.50 -5.39 -17.95
C ILE A 48 -8.12 -6.01 -17.73
N ILE A 49 -8.04 -7.34 -17.63
CA ILE A 49 -6.77 -8.04 -17.39
C ILE A 49 -5.81 -7.82 -18.56
N ASN A 50 -6.28 -7.97 -19.80
CA ASN A 50 -5.47 -7.77 -20.99
C ASN A 50 -5.03 -6.30 -21.08
N ARG A 51 -5.95 -5.35 -20.81
CA ARG A 51 -5.61 -3.93 -20.81
C ARG A 51 -4.58 -3.58 -19.74
N PHE A 52 -4.66 -4.18 -18.56
CA PHE A 52 -3.65 -4.01 -17.51
C PHE A 52 -2.27 -4.46 -17.98
N ILE A 53 -2.16 -5.63 -18.63
CA ILE A 53 -0.89 -6.15 -19.17
C ILE A 53 -0.34 -5.22 -20.26
N GLU A 54 -1.18 -4.74 -21.17
CA GLU A 54 -0.78 -3.74 -22.19
C GLU A 54 -0.22 -2.47 -21.54
N LEU A 55 -0.92 -1.92 -20.54
CA LEU A 55 -0.52 -0.70 -19.83
C LEU A 55 0.76 -0.90 -19.00
N ALA A 56 1.03 -2.12 -18.54
CA ALA A 56 2.28 -2.46 -17.86
C ALA A 56 3.49 -2.47 -18.81
N GLY A 57 3.27 -2.54 -20.13
CA GLY A 57 4.33 -2.62 -21.14
C GLY A 57 4.36 -3.95 -21.92
N GLY A 58 3.32 -4.77 -21.81
CA GLY A 58 3.22 -6.07 -22.49
C GLY A 58 3.52 -7.26 -21.58
N ILE A 59 3.54 -8.47 -22.17
CA ILE A 59 3.67 -9.73 -21.42
C ILE A 59 5.03 -9.90 -20.72
N ASP A 60 6.08 -9.25 -21.22
CA ASP A 60 7.43 -9.33 -20.65
C ASP A 60 7.75 -8.20 -19.66
N ALA A 61 6.78 -7.31 -19.42
CA ALA A 61 6.94 -6.23 -18.45
C ALA A 61 7.14 -6.79 -17.04
N PRO A 62 8.03 -6.19 -16.23
CA PRO A 62 8.17 -6.55 -14.82
C PRO A 62 6.90 -6.14 -14.06
N ILE A 63 6.19 -7.12 -13.50
CA ILE A 63 4.98 -6.89 -12.69
C ILE A 63 5.22 -7.41 -11.27
N VAL A 64 5.05 -6.52 -10.29
CA VAL A 64 5.10 -6.88 -8.86
C VAL A 64 3.68 -7.02 -8.32
N VAL A 65 3.39 -8.15 -7.68
CA VAL A 65 2.10 -8.41 -7.03
C VAL A 65 2.26 -8.35 -5.52
N ILE A 66 1.44 -7.54 -4.86
CA ILE A 66 1.41 -7.40 -3.40
C ILE A 66 0.10 -8.02 -2.88
N PRO A 67 0.08 -9.33 -2.51
CA PRO A 67 -1.15 -10.07 -2.22
C PRO A 67 -1.64 -9.91 -0.76
N THR A 68 -1.19 -8.88 -0.05
CA THR A 68 -1.39 -8.71 1.41
C THR A 68 -2.85 -8.56 1.83
N ALA A 69 -3.73 -8.10 0.94
CA ALA A 69 -5.18 -8.05 1.17
C ALA A 69 -5.81 -9.43 1.48
N GLY A 70 -5.14 -10.53 1.11
CA GLY A 70 -5.58 -11.89 1.45
C GLY A 70 -5.37 -12.28 2.92
N GLY A 71 -4.60 -11.51 3.71
CA GLY A 71 -4.41 -11.74 5.15
C GLY A 71 -3.77 -13.07 5.53
N ARG A 72 -2.92 -13.65 4.67
CA ARG A 72 -2.29 -14.94 4.91
C ARG A 72 -0.93 -14.77 5.59
N GLU A 73 -0.53 -15.75 6.39
CA GLU A 73 0.79 -15.79 7.03
C GLU A 73 1.93 -15.94 6.01
N SER A 74 1.68 -16.67 4.91
CA SER A 74 2.63 -16.84 3.82
C SER A 74 1.95 -16.79 2.45
N TYR A 75 2.74 -16.46 1.43
CA TYR A 75 2.31 -16.34 0.04
C TYR A 75 3.27 -17.11 -0.86
N ASN A 76 2.70 -17.91 -1.77
CA ASN A 76 3.45 -18.54 -2.85
C ASN A 76 3.44 -17.65 -4.11
N GLU A 77 4.22 -18.06 -5.12
CA GLU A 77 4.35 -17.35 -6.41
C GLU A 77 3.02 -17.05 -7.11
N ASN A 78 1.98 -17.87 -6.91
CA ASN A 78 0.68 -17.74 -7.57
C ASN A 78 -0.37 -17.02 -6.70
N SER A 79 0.05 -16.41 -5.60
CA SER A 79 -0.83 -15.70 -4.67
C SER A 79 -1.45 -14.45 -5.27
N GLY A 80 -2.66 -14.11 -4.80
CA GLY A 80 -3.40 -12.96 -5.28
C GLY A 80 -3.64 -13.02 -6.79
N PHE A 81 -3.28 -11.96 -7.48
CA PHE A 81 -3.49 -11.81 -8.92
C PHE A 81 -2.37 -12.42 -9.78
N ALA A 82 -1.26 -12.82 -9.17
CA ALA A 82 -0.07 -13.30 -9.88
C ALA A 82 -0.34 -14.54 -10.74
N GLY A 83 -1.11 -15.49 -10.20
CA GLY A 83 -1.48 -16.71 -10.95
C GLY A 83 -2.35 -16.42 -12.18
N ILE A 84 -3.20 -15.40 -12.14
CA ILE A 84 -4.04 -15.00 -13.29
C ILE A 84 -3.17 -14.36 -14.37
N LEU A 85 -2.27 -13.45 -14.00
CA LEU A 85 -1.33 -12.81 -14.92
C LEU A 85 -0.48 -13.83 -15.67
N ARG A 86 0.09 -14.82 -14.97
CA ARG A 86 0.86 -15.89 -15.61
C ARG A 86 0.01 -16.75 -16.55
N LYS A 87 -1.22 -17.09 -16.15
CA LYS A 87 -2.18 -17.78 -17.05
C LYS A 87 -2.53 -16.97 -18.30
N ARG A 88 -2.35 -15.65 -18.27
CA ARG A 88 -2.52 -14.74 -19.42
C ARG A 88 -1.24 -14.47 -20.20
N GLY A 89 -0.16 -15.19 -19.88
CA GLY A 89 1.08 -15.15 -20.63
C GLY A 89 2.10 -14.14 -20.11
N ALA A 90 1.82 -13.42 -19.01
CA ALA A 90 2.84 -12.56 -18.40
C ALA A 90 4.03 -13.42 -17.92
N THR A 91 5.24 -13.09 -18.37
CA THR A 91 6.45 -13.90 -18.19
C THR A 91 7.29 -13.46 -17.00
N ASN A 92 7.15 -12.20 -16.56
CA ASN A 92 7.94 -11.60 -15.49
C ASN A 92 7.07 -11.07 -14.35
N VAL A 93 6.57 -11.98 -13.52
CA VAL A 93 5.71 -11.66 -12.37
C VAL A 93 6.42 -12.11 -11.08
N THR A 94 6.53 -11.21 -10.10
CA THR A 94 7.09 -11.49 -8.77
C THR A 94 6.08 -11.19 -7.67
#